data_AF-A0A127SGR0-F1
#
_entry.id   AF-A0A127SGR0-F1
#
_cell.length_a   1.000
_cell.length_b   1.000
_cell.length_c   1.000
_cell.angle_alpha   90.00
_cell.angle_beta   90.00
_cell.angle_gamma   90.00
#
_symmetry.space_group_name_H-M   'P 1'
#
loop_
_entity.id
_entity.type
_entity.pdbx_description
1 polymer ?
#
loop_
_entity_poly.entity_id
_entity_poly.type
_entity_poly.pdbx_seq_one_letter_code
_entity_poly.pdbx_strand_id
1 'polypeptide(L)' 'MDFEKHGQDCMENDCVTKTEFGLLRRLDPPFPEQRQEQRMM' A
#
# COMPACT_ATOMS: atom_id res chain seq x y z
N MET A 1 26.28 -8.19 -2.66
CA MET A 1 24.90 -7.70 -2.58
C MET A 1 24.46 -7.79 -1.14
N ASP A 2 23.84 -6.75 -0.61
CA ASP A 2 23.25 -6.75 0.72
C ASP A 2 21.75 -7.08 0.58
N PHE A 3 21.41 -8.34 0.79
CA PHE A 3 20.04 -8.84 0.61
C PHE A 3 19.11 -8.37 1.73
N GLU A 4 19.65 -8.07 2.91
CA GLU A 4 18.87 -7.58 4.04
C GLU A 4 18.40 -6.16 3.76
N LYS A 5 19.34 -5.29 3.35
CA LYS A 5 19.00 -3.93 2.91
C LYS A 5 18.03 -3.94 1.73
N HIS A 6 18.26 -4.78 0.73
CA HIS A 6 17.36 -4.88 -0.43
C HIS A 6 15.95 -5.29 -0.02
N GLY A 7 15.80 -6.24 0.90
CA GLY A 7 14.49 -6.65 1.42
C GLY A 7 13.80 -5.52 2.17
N GLN A 8 14.56 -4.73 2.94
CA GLN A 8 14.03 -3.60 3.71
C GLN A 8 13.54 -2.47 2.80
N ASP A 9 14.32 -2.12 1.77
CA ASP A 9 13.95 -1.13 0.75
C ASP A 9 12.65 -1.54 0.02
N CYS A 10 12.49 -2.84 -0.29
CA CYS A 10 11.27 -3.37 -0.90
C CYS A 10 10.06 -3.25 0.02
N MET A 11 10.20 -3.62 1.30
CA MET A 11 9.12 -3.50 2.28
C MET A 11 8.66 -2.05 2.45
N GLU A 12 9.59 -1.10 2.47
CA GLU A 12 9.30 0.32 2.62
C GLU A 12 8.60 0.89 1.37
N ASN A 13 9.06 0.51 0.17
CA ASN A 13 8.45 0.91 -1.10
C ASN A 13 7.00 0.42 -1.23
N ASP A 14 6.73 -0.82 -0.82
CA ASP A 14 5.41 -1.44 -0.86
C ASP A 14 4.46 -0.96 0.26
N CYS A 15 4.87 0.00 1.08
CA CYS A 15 4.12 0.45 2.25
C CYS A 15 3.76 -0.71 3.19
N VAL A 16 4.70 -1.65 3.39
CA VAL A 16 4.53 -2.76 4.33
C VAL A 16 4.74 -2.26 5.75
N THR A 17 3.82 -2.59 6.64
CA THR A 17 3.92 -2.30 8.08
C THR A 17 3.91 -3.60 8.89
N LYS A 18 4.71 -3.61 9.97
CA LYS A 18 4.74 -4.70 10.95
C LYS A 18 3.67 -4.43 12.00
N THR A 19 2.76 -5.38 12.19
CA THR A 19 1.77 -5.35 13.27
C THR A 19 1.92 -6.59 14.13
N GLU A 20 1.21 -6.63 15.26
CA GLU A 20 1.16 -7.80 16.16
C GLU A 20 0.64 -9.08 15.48
N PHE A 21 -0.05 -8.94 14.34
CA PHE A 21 -0.63 -10.05 13.57
C PHE A 21 0.22 -10.45 12.35
N GLY A 22 1.35 -9.77 12.10
CA GLY A 22 2.25 -10.05 10.98
C GLY A 22 2.51 -8.84 10.10
N LEU A 23 2.75 -9.07 8.81
CA LEU A 23 3.03 -8.01 7.83
C LEU A 23 1.75 -7.62 7.09
N LEU A 24 1.44 -6.33 7.07
CA LEU A 24 0.36 -5.76 6.27
C LEU A 24 0.94 -4.91 5.15
N ARG A 25 0.38 -5.00 3.94
CA ARG A 25 0.76 -4.17 2.78
C ARG A 25 -0.40 -3.28 2.40
N ARG A 26 -0.15 -1.99 2.13
CA ARG A 26 -1.19 -1.13 1.57
C ARG A 26 -1.48 -1.56 0.14
N LEU A 27 -2.73 -1.93 -0.13
CA LEU A 27 -3.18 -2.11 -1.50
C LEU A 27 -3.44 -0.72 -2.10
N ASP A 28 -3.10 -0.53 -3.37
CA ASP A 28 -3.69 0.56 -4.13
C ASP A 28 -5.22 0.47 -4.04
N PRO A 29 -5.93 1.61 -4.11
CA PRO A 29 -7.38 1.63 -3.94
C PRO A 29 -8.02 0.54 -4.81
N PRO A 30 -8.72 -0.45 -4.21
CA PRO A 30 -9.31 -1.56 -4.97
C PRO A 30 -10.38 -1.06 -5.95
N PHE A 31 -10.86 0.17 -5.74
CA PHE A 31 -11.77 0.87 -6.62
C PHE A 31 -11.22 2.27 -6.89
N PRO A 32 -11.44 2.82 -8.09
CA PRO A 32 -11.13 4.22 -8.37
C PRO A 32 -11.81 5.13 -7.34
N GLU A 33 -11.15 6.22 -6.95
CA GLU A 33 -11.82 7.28 -6.19
C GLU A 33 -13.10 7.68 -6.93
N GLN A 34 -14.24 7.63 -6.24
CA GLN A 34 -15.48 8.19 -6.78
C GLN A 34 -15.29 9.70 -6.94
N ARG A 35 -14.95 10.11 -8.17
CA ARG A 35 -15.06 11.52 -8.56
C ARG A 35 -16.54 11.85 -8.56
N GLN A 36 -16.90 12.99 -7.96
CA GLN A 36 -18.27 13.45 -7.84
C GLN A 36 -18.83 13.84 -9.22
N GLU A 37 -19.05 12.87 -10.09
CA GLU A 37 -19.68 13.03 -11.40
C GLU A 37 -21.13 12.56 -11.35
N GLN A 38 -21.92 13.22 -10.50
CA GLN A 38 -23.38 13.22 -10.60
C GLN A 38 -23.90 14.33 -9.68
N ARG A 39 -24.00 15.55 -10.23
CA ARG A 39 -24.99 16.49 -9.71
C ARG A 39 -26.35 15.86 -10.03
N MET A 40 -27.11 15.49 -9.01
CA MET A 40 -28.55 15.30 -9.19
C MET A 40 -29.11 16.62 -9.74
N MET A 41 -29.68 16.59 -10.95
CA MET A 41 -30.58 17.66 -11.41
C MET A 41 -31.89 17.56 -10.63
#